data_AF-A0A849TNH9-F1
#
_entry.id   AF-A0A849TNH9-F1
#
_cell.length_a   1.000
_cell.length_b   1.000
_cell.length_c   1.000
_cell.angle_alpha   90.00
_cell.angle_beta   90.00
_cell.angle_gamma   90.00
#
_symmetry.space_group_name_H-M   'P 1'
#
loop_
_entity.id
_entity.type
_entity.pdbx_description
1 polymer ?
#
loop_
_entity_poly.entity_id
_entity_poly.type
_entity_poly.pdbx_seq_one_letter_code
_entity_poly.pdbx_strand_id
1 'polypeptide(L)'
;IEDCVGAARARLEILQPHSSESAVSGGQAVIKFSDFFGQELRQLKGYLFRAVYRHERVMGVMRNAESIVTDLFARYSADSTALPENWQQAIRRANEQTRVALIGDFVAGMTDRYAIEAHKALFPRTPELR
;
A
#
# COMPACT_ATOMS: atom_id res chain seq x y z
N ILE A 1 12.71 0.56 20.10
CA ILE A 1 12.82 2.00 19.76
C ILE A 1 14.22 2.50 20.06
N GLU A 2 14.73 2.25 21.26
CA GLU A 2 16.08 2.64 21.71
C GLU A 2 17.21 2.24 20.75
N ASP A 3 17.23 1.00 20.26
CA ASP A 3 18.24 0.54 19.28
C ASP A 3 18.29 1.41 18.02
N CYS A 4 17.12 1.71 17.43
CA CYS A 4 17.05 2.53 16.22
C CYS A 4 17.54 3.96 16.48
N VAL A 5 17.19 4.54 17.62
CA VAL A 5 17.64 5.89 18.01
C VAL A 5 19.16 5.91 18.22
N GLY A 6 19.70 4.93 18.95
CA GLY A 6 21.14 4.81 19.20
C GLY A 6 21.93 4.62 17.90
N ALA A 7 21.49 3.70 17.05
CA ALA A 7 22.13 3.44 15.76
C ALA A 7 22.04 4.64 14.80
N ALA A 8 20.92 5.38 14.82
CA ALA A 8 20.78 6.61 14.04
C ALA A 8 21.74 7.72 14.51
N ARG A 9 21.87 7.92 15.83
CA ARG A 9 22.83 8.89 16.40
C ARG A 9 24.26 8.59 15.99
N ALA A 10 24.69 7.34 16.14
CA ALA A 10 26.04 6.91 15.74
C ALA A 10 26.31 7.15 14.24
N ARG A 11 25.32 6.90 13.36
CA ARG A 11 25.48 7.18 11.92
C ARG A 11 25.54 8.67 11.62
N LEU A 12 24.76 9.49 12.31
CA LEU A 12 24.80 10.95 12.13
C LEU A 12 26.14 11.54 12.59
N GLU A 13 26.76 10.99 13.63
CA GLU A 13 28.10 11.41 14.07
C GLU A 13 29.17 11.14 13.01
N ILE A 14 29.04 10.05 12.24
CA ILE A 14 29.94 9.70 11.14
C ILE A 14 29.65 10.55 9.89
N LEU A 15 28.37 10.67 9.53
CA LEU A 15 27.94 11.33 8.30
C LEU A 15 28.07 12.86 8.38
N GLN A 16 27.93 13.42 9.59
CA GLN A 16 27.94 14.86 9.88
C GLN A 16 27.19 15.72 8.84
N PRO A 17 25.93 15.40 8.52
CA PRO A 17 25.21 16.14 7.50
C PRO A 17 24.94 17.57 7.98
N HIS A 18 25.23 18.55 7.12
CA HIS A 18 25.00 19.96 7.43
C HIS A 18 23.57 20.43 7.10
N SER A 19 22.77 19.57 6.48
CA SER A 19 21.36 19.82 6.15
C SER A 19 20.58 18.51 6.05
N SER A 20 19.24 18.59 6.07
CA SER A 20 18.38 17.43 5.81
C SER A 20 18.61 16.83 4.42
N GLU A 21 18.85 17.68 3.42
CA GLU A 21 19.16 17.24 2.05
C GLU A 21 20.49 16.47 1.99
N SER A 22 21.51 16.95 2.71
CA SER A 22 22.80 16.25 2.87
C SER A 22 22.63 14.90 3.58
N ALA A 23 21.74 14.80 4.58
CA ALA A 23 21.46 13.53 5.25
C ALA A 23 20.77 12.51 4.34
N VAL A 24 19.88 12.96 3.45
CA VAL A 24 19.16 12.10 2.50
C VAL A 24 20.06 11.65 1.34
N SER A 25 20.89 12.56 0.83
CA SER A 25 21.80 12.29 -0.29
C SER A 25 23.08 11.55 0.12
N GLY A 26 23.36 11.40 1.42
CA GLY A 26 24.58 10.83 1.98
C GLY A 26 24.83 9.34 1.73
N GLY A 27 24.09 8.70 0.83
CA GLY A 27 24.36 7.33 0.34
C GLY A 27 24.06 6.19 1.33
N GLN A 28 23.68 6.49 2.57
CA GLN A 28 23.33 5.50 3.58
C GLN A 28 22.06 5.89 4.34
N ALA A 29 21.17 4.92 4.56
CA ALA A 29 19.99 5.11 5.39
C ALA A 29 20.39 5.33 6.87
N VAL A 30 20.10 6.53 7.39
CA VAL A 30 20.36 6.92 8.78
C VAL A 30 19.40 6.22 9.75
N ILE A 31 18.11 6.24 9.44
CA ILE A 31 17.06 5.64 10.28
C ILE A 31 16.92 4.16 9.96
N LYS A 32 17.69 3.36 10.67
CA LYS A 32 17.70 1.90 10.58
C LYS A 32 18.11 1.36 11.95
N PHE A 33 17.59 0.19 12.31
CA PHE A 33 18.12 -0.58 13.44
C PHE A 33 19.63 -0.84 13.28
N SER A 34 20.29 -1.18 14.39
CA SER A 34 21.63 -1.76 14.33
C SER A 34 21.64 -3.00 13.44
N ASP A 35 22.81 -3.40 12.93
CA ASP A 35 22.86 -4.57 12.07
C ASP A 35 22.49 -5.86 12.82
N PHE A 36 22.82 -5.94 14.11
CA PHE A 36 22.39 -7.01 15.01
C PHE A 36 20.86 -7.07 15.14
N PHE A 37 20.23 -5.98 15.60
CA PHE A 37 18.78 -5.95 15.79
C PHE A 37 18.03 -6.10 14.46
N GLY A 38 18.61 -5.57 13.38
CA GLY A 38 18.12 -5.76 12.03
C GLY A 38 18.11 -7.23 11.60
N GLN A 39 19.11 -8.04 11.98
CA GLN A 39 19.14 -9.48 11.72
C GLN A 39 18.02 -10.20 12.48
N GLU A 40 17.87 -9.92 13.77
CA GLU A 40 16.80 -10.49 14.61
C GLU A 40 15.41 -10.17 14.06
N LEU A 41 15.18 -8.90 13.68
CA LEU A 41 13.91 -8.48 13.09
C LEU A 41 13.64 -9.17 11.74
N ARG A 42 14.67 -9.44 10.93
CA ARG A 42 14.50 -10.19 9.67
C ARG A 42 14.09 -11.63 9.94
N GLN A 43 14.68 -12.29 10.95
CA GLN A 43 14.30 -13.65 11.33
C GLN A 43 12.84 -13.70 11.81
N LEU A 44 12.46 -12.78 12.70
CA LEU A 44 11.08 -12.67 13.20
C LEU A 44 10.09 -12.41 12.06
N LYS A 45 10.36 -11.44 11.18
CA LYS A 45 9.53 -11.17 10.00
C LYS A 45 9.41 -12.39 9.09
N GLY A 46 10.50 -13.11 8.88
CA GLY A 46 10.51 -14.35 8.10
C GLY A 46 9.60 -15.42 8.69
N TYR A 47 9.61 -15.59 10.01
CA TYR A 47 8.68 -16.47 10.71
C TYR A 47 7.23 -16.01 10.57
N LEU A 48 6.93 -14.75 10.91
CA LEU A 48 5.57 -14.19 10.84
C LEU A 48 5.00 -14.24 9.42
N PHE A 49 5.82 -14.01 8.40
CA PHE A 49 5.40 -14.11 7.00
C PHE A 49 4.88 -15.51 6.66
N ARG A 50 5.57 -16.55 7.11
CA ARG A 50 5.14 -17.94 6.88
C ARG A 50 3.96 -18.35 7.77
N ALA A 51 4.05 -18.04 9.06
CA ALA A 51 3.11 -18.55 10.07
C ALA A 51 1.80 -17.76 10.16
N VAL A 52 1.82 -16.47 9.82
CA VAL A 52 0.66 -15.57 9.97
C VAL A 52 0.17 -15.10 8.61
N TYR A 53 0.99 -14.34 7.87
CA TYR A 53 0.53 -13.63 6.67
C TYR A 53 0.26 -14.55 5.47
N ARG A 54 0.99 -15.65 5.33
CA ARG A 54 0.79 -16.67 4.28
C ARG A 54 -0.04 -17.87 4.72
N HIS A 55 -0.64 -17.83 5.91
CA HIS A 55 -1.54 -18.89 6.34
C HIS A 55 -2.74 -19.00 5.39
N GLU A 56 -3.18 -20.21 5.03
CA GLU A 56 -4.21 -20.44 4.02
C GLU A 56 -5.51 -19.67 4.27
N ARG A 57 -5.92 -19.56 5.54
CA ARG A 57 -7.09 -18.73 5.93
C ARG A 57 -6.92 -17.26 5.52
N VAL A 58 -5.76 -16.66 5.78
CA VAL A 58 -5.48 -15.27 5.41
C VAL A 58 -5.41 -15.14 3.90
N MET A 59 -4.73 -16.06 3.22
CA MET A 59 -4.62 -16.06 1.77
C MET A 59 -5.98 -16.22 1.07
N GLY A 60 -6.92 -16.98 1.65
CA GLY A 60 -8.29 -17.07 1.17
C GLY A 60 -9.01 -15.72 1.16
N VAL A 61 -8.97 -15.02 2.29
CA VAL A 61 -9.54 -13.66 2.40
C VAL A 61 -8.85 -12.69 1.44
N MET A 62 -7.52 -12.75 1.33
CA MET A 62 -6.76 -11.87 0.43
C MET A 62 -7.11 -12.09 -1.04
N ARG A 63 -7.31 -13.33 -1.50
CA ARG A 63 -7.75 -13.62 -2.87
C ARG A 63 -9.14 -13.04 -3.16
N ASN A 64 -10.05 -13.15 -2.19
CA ASN A 64 -11.40 -12.58 -2.32
C ASN A 64 -11.36 -11.05 -2.38
N ALA A 65 -10.52 -10.41 -1.54
CA ALA A 65 -10.31 -8.97 -1.56
C ALA A 65 -9.66 -8.49 -2.87
N GLU A 66 -8.68 -9.24 -3.39
CA GLU A 66 -8.03 -8.97 -4.68
C GLU A 66 -9.04 -9.00 -5.83
N SER A 67 -9.96 -9.95 -5.85
CA SER A 67 -11.04 -10.00 -6.85
C SER A 67 -11.89 -8.73 -6.80
N ILE A 68 -12.33 -8.31 -5.61
CA ILE A 68 -13.15 -7.10 -5.44
C ILE A 68 -12.45 -5.86 -6.01
N VAL A 69 -11.18 -5.66 -5.67
CA VAL A 69 -10.40 -4.51 -6.12
C VAL A 69 -10.19 -4.56 -7.64
N THR A 70 -9.87 -5.73 -8.18
CA THR A 70 -9.67 -5.95 -9.62
C THR A 70 -10.94 -5.66 -10.40
N ASP A 71 -12.08 -6.18 -9.93
CA ASP A 71 -13.39 -6.02 -10.57
C ASP A 71 -13.81 -4.54 -10.56
N LEU A 72 -13.69 -3.85 -9.43
CA LEU A 72 -13.98 -2.42 -9.33
C LEU A 72 -13.10 -1.59 -10.27
N PHE A 73 -11.79 -1.82 -10.27
CA PHE A 73 -10.87 -1.13 -11.16
C PHE A 73 -11.22 -1.33 -12.64
N ALA A 74 -11.50 -2.57 -13.03
CA ALA A 74 -11.90 -2.90 -14.39
C ALA A 74 -13.22 -2.22 -14.78
N ARG A 75 -14.21 -2.24 -13.88
CA ARG A 75 -15.53 -1.64 -14.12
C ARG A 75 -15.47 -0.13 -14.33
N TYR A 76 -14.68 0.57 -13.52
CA TYR A 76 -14.50 2.01 -13.65
C TYR A 76 -13.64 2.40 -14.86
N SER A 77 -12.68 1.55 -15.24
CA SER A 77 -11.88 1.74 -16.45
C SER A 77 -12.71 1.56 -17.72
N ALA A 78 -13.62 0.59 -17.72
CA ALA A 78 -14.51 0.32 -18.86
C ALA A 78 -15.63 1.36 -18.99
N ASP A 79 -16.19 1.83 -17.87
CA ASP A 79 -17.21 2.86 -17.89
C ASP A 79 -17.09 3.79 -16.69
N SER A 80 -16.59 4.99 -16.97
CA SER A 80 -16.36 6.05 -16.00
C SER A 80 -17.66 6.60 -15.39
N THR A 81 -18.84 6.36 -15.98
CA THR A 81 -20.10 6.87 -15.41
C THR A 81 -20.50 6.14 -14.12
N ALA A 82 -19.91 4.98 -13.86
CA ALA A 82 -20.06 4.26 -12.59
C ALA A 82 -19.31 4.94 -11.42
N LEU A 83 -18.40 5.88 -11.69
CA LEU A 83 -17.71 6.64 -10.65
C LEU A 83 -18.60 7.78 -10.11
N PRO A 84 -18.35 8.26 -8.89
CA PRO A 84 -18.97 9.49 -8.38
C PRO A 84 -18.71 10.69 -9.29
N GLU A 85 -19.67 11.59 -9.42
CA GLU A 85 -19.68 12.68 -10.41
C GLU A 85 -18.42 13.58 -10.36
N ASN A 86 -17.91 13.85 -9.15
CA ASN A 86 -16.70 14.64 -8.95
C ASN A 86 -15.45 14.01 -9.58
N TRP A 87 -15.38 12.68 -9.67
CA TRP A 87 -14.30 11.95 -10.34
C TRP A 87 -14.50 11.86 -11.86
N GLN A 88 -15.76 11.76 -12.31
CA GLN A 88 -16.07 11.69 -13.73
C GLN A 88 -15.56 12.92 -14.51
N GLN A 89 -15.66 14.12 -13.93
CA GLN A 89 -15.19 15.34 -14.60
C GLN A 89 -13.67 15.36 -14.78
N ALA A 90 -12.92 14.96 -13.75
CA ALA A 90 -11.45 14.86 -13.81
C ALA A 90 -11.00 13.83 -14.85
N ILE A 91 -11.66 12.67 -14.88
CA ILE A 91 -11.37 11.59 -15.83
C ILE A 91 -11.68 11.98 -17.27
N ARG A 92 -12.81 12.66 -17.52
CA ARG A 92 -13.17 13.11 -18.88
C ARG A 92 -12.17 14.07 -19.50
N ARG A 93 -11.45 14.83 -18.68
CA ARG A 93 -10.42 15.80 -19.12
C ARG A 93 -9.02 15.19 -19.20
N ALA A 94 -8.84 13.98 -18.68
CA ALA A 94 -7.55 13.32 -18.60
C ALA A 94 -7.21 12.59 -19.91
N ASN A 95 -5.90 12.48 -20.20
CA ASN A 95 -5.44 11.50 -21.17
C ASN A 95 -5.54 10.07 -20.58
N GLU A 96 -5.27 9.06 -21.40
CA GLU A 96 -5.42 7.66 -20.99
C GLU A 96 -4.60 7.30 -19.76
N GLN A 97 -3.33 7.69 -19.72
CA GLN A 97 -2.43 7.36 -18.62
C GLN A 97 -2.89 8.02 -17.32
N THR A 98 -3.26 9.30 -17.37
CA THR A 98 -3.78 10.03 -16.21
C THR A 98 -5.12 9.46 -15.76
N ARG A 99 -5.99 9.02 -16.68
CA ARG A 99 -7.26 8.39 -16.37
C ARG A 99 -7.07 7.11 -15.56
N VAL A 100 -6.18 6.22 -16.01
CA VAL A 100 -5.87 4.96 -15.33
C VAL A 100 -5.34 5.23 -13.92
N ALA A 101 -4.44 6.22 -13.77
CA ALA A 101 -3.92 6.62 -12.46
C ALA A 101 -5.03 7.14 -11.52
N LEU A 102 -5.91 8.04 -12.01
CA LEU A 102 -7.03 8.58 -11.22
C LEU A 102 -8.01 7.50 -10.76
N ILE A 103 -8.28 6.49 -11.59
CA ILE A 103 -9.11 5.35 -11.19
C ILE A 103 -8.40 4.53 -10.11
N GLY A 104 -7.09 4.31 -10.25
CA GLY A 104 -6.27 3.66 -9.24
C GLY A 104 -6.32 4.40 -7.90
N ASP A 105 -6.17 5.73 -7.91
CA ASP A 105 -6.26 6.56 -6.71
C ASP A 105 -7.65 6.48 -6.07
N PHE A 106 -8.71 6.48 -6.87
CA PHE A 106 -10.07 6.35 -6.37
C PHE A 106 -10.28 5.00 -5.65
N VAL A 107 -9.86 3.89 -6.27
CA VAL A 107 -9.97 2.55 -5.69
C VAL A 107 -9.09 2.42 -4.43
N ALA A 108 -7.86 2.93 -4.47
CA ALA A 108 -6.94 2.91 -3.32
C ALA A 108 -7.43 3.79 -2.15
N GLY A 109 -8.23 4.82 -2.44
CA GLY A 109 -8.86 5.68 -1.44
C GLY A 109 -10.08 5.07 -0.75
N MET A 110 -10.56 3.90 -1.19
CA MET A 110 -11.72 3.25 -0.58
C MET A 110 -11.36 2.60 0.77
N THR A 111 -12.28 2.70 1.72
CA THR A 111 -12.25 1.80 2.88
C THR A 111 -12.78 0.41 2.50
N ASP A 112 -12.37 -0.64 3.21
CA ASP A 112 -12.85 -2.01 2.97
C ASP A 112 -14.38 -2.09 2.88
N ARG A 113 -15.07 -1.46 3.84
CA ARG A 113 -16.54 -1.42 3.86
C ARG A 113 -17.10 -0.74 2.61
N TYR A 114 -16.51 0.37 2.18
CA TYR A 114 -16.98 1.07 0.99
C TYR A 114 -16.75 0.23 -0.27
N ALA A 115 -15.57 -0.37 -0.43
CA ALA A 115 -15.26 -1.22 -1.59
C ALA A 115 -16.22 -2.41 -1.70
N ILE A 116 -16.51 -3.09 -0.57
CA ILE A 116 -17.46 -4.20 -0.54
C ILE A 116 -18.87 -3.75 -0.95
N GLU A 117 -19.37 -2.62 -0.43
CA GLU A 117 -20.69 -2.12 -0.77
C GLU A 117 -20.78 -1.61 -2.22
N ALA A 118 -19.74 -0.94 -2.72
CA ALA A 118 -19.64 -0.55 -4.12
C ALA A 118 -19.66 -1.77 -5.05
N HIS A 119 -18.93 -2.83 -4.69
CA HIS A 119 -18.91 -4.07 -5.45
C HIS A 119 -20.28 -4.75 -5.46
N LYS A 120 -20.99 -4.82 -4.31
CA LYS A 120 -22.36 -5.35 -4.25
C LYS A 120 -23.35 -4.58 -5.12
N ALA A 121 -23.17 -3.26 -5.24
CA ALA A 121 -24.05 -2.43 -6.07
C ALA A 121 -23.80 -2.64 -7.57
N LEU A 122 -22.55 -2.95 -7.96
CA LEU A 122 -22.13 -3.02 -9.36
C LEU A 122 -22.09 -4.45 -9.93
N PHE A 123 -22.01 -5.47 -9.07
CA PHE A 123 -21.82 -6.86 -9.47
C PHE A 123 -22.88 -7.78 -8.85
N PRO A 124 -23.30 -8.83 -9.58
CA PRO A 124 -24.33 -9.76 -9.12
C PRO A 124 -23.89 -10.63 -7.93
N ARG A 125 -22.57 -10.79 -7.73
CA ARG A 125 -21.99 -11.57 -6.64
C ARG A 125 -20.77 -10.85 -6.10
N THR A 126 -20.69 -10.72 -4.79
CA THR A 126 -19.53 -10.16 -4.09
C THR A 126 -18.92 -11.25 -3.20
N PRO A 127 -17.62 -11.55 -3.30
CA PRO A 127 -16.94 -12.49 -2.42
C PRO A 127 -17.11 -12.13 -0.94
N GLU A 128 -17.28 -13.13 -0.07
CA GLU A 128 -17.25 -12.90 1.38
C GLU A 128 -15.80 -12.83 1.89
N LEU A 129 -15.51 -11.86 2.75
CA LEU A 129 -14.25 -11.73 3.47
C LEU A 129 -14.44 -12.27 4.90
N ARG A 130 -14.31 -13.59 5.08
CA ARG A 130 -14.45 -14.27 6.37
C ARG A 130 -13.33 -15.30 6.58
#